data_AF-A0A3G9K0Z9-F1
#
_entry.id   AF-A0A3G9K0Z9-F1
#
_cell.length_a   1.000
_cell.length_b   1.000
_cell.length_c   1.000
_cell.angle_alpha   90.00
_cell.angle_beta   90.00
_cell.angle_gamma   90.00
#
_symmetry.space_group_name_H-M   'P 1'
#
loop_
_entity.id
_entity.type
_entity.pdbx_description
1 polymer ?
#
loop_
_entity_poly.entity_id
_entity_poly.type
_entity_poly.pdbx_seq_one_letter_code
_entity_poly.pdbx_strand_id
1 'polypeptide(L)' 'MTIHISGSKSLTRAVNPIKVAELADGCAPRVRVMALFGVNDQAWGMVRVDTDGSVFLMHMYVQDEIVWSKVDVSVTFAA' A
#
# COMPACT_ATOMS: atom_id res chain seq x y z
N MET A 1 15.73 -0.46 -3.67
CA MET A 1 14.97 0.78 -3.41
C MET A 1 14.10 0.61 -2.19
N THR A 2 13.89 1.69 -1.44
CA THR A 2 13.03 1.71 -0.26
C THR A 2 12.00 2.80 -0.44
N ILE A 3 10.74 2.47 -0.22
CA ILE A 3 9.67 3.45 -0.12
C ILE A 3 9.21 3.50 1.34
N HIS A 4 8.85 4.70 1.79
CA HIS A 4 8.26 4.95 3.09
C HIS A 4 6.91 5.63 2.91
N ILE A 5 5.86 5.07 3.51
CA ILE A 5 4.49 5.55 3.42
C ILE A 5 4.01 5.83 4.84
N SER A 6 3.69 7.09 5.10
CA SER A 6 3.21 7.55 6.40
C SER A 6 2.00 8.48 6.24
N GLY A 7 1.01 8.33 7.10
CA GLY A 7 -0.16 9.21 7.10
C GLY A 7 -1.07 8.98 8.30
N SER A 8 -1.96 9.94 8.55
CA SER A 8 -3.02 9.85 9.55
C SER A 8 -4.39 9.83 8.89
N LYS A 9 -5.38 9.16 9.47
CA LYS A 9 -6.74 9.04 8.92
C LYS A 9 -6.73 8.51 7.47
N SER A 10 -5.88 7.53 7.18
CA SER A 10 -5.68 7.00 5.84
C SER A 10 -6.85 6.10 5.44
N LEU A 11 -7.52 6.44 4.34
CA LEU A 11 -8.58 5.62 3.76
C LEU A 11 -7.97 4.45 2.97
N THR A 12 -8.61 3.28 3.06
CA THR A 12 -8.28 2.10 2.26
C THR A 12 -9.56 1.43 1.77
N ARG A 13 -9.45 0.79 0.60
CA ARG A 13 -10.52 0.02 -0.04
C ARG A 13 -9.96 -1.32 -0.50
N ALA A 14 -10.71 -2.41 -0.32
CA ALA A 14 -10.33 -3.70 -0.89
C ALA A 14 -10.55 -3.76 -2.40
N VAL A 15 -11.65 -3.15 -2.89
CA VAL A 15 -11.98 -3.01 -4.31
C VAL A 15 -11.71 -1.57 -4.75
N ASN A 16 -11.11 -1.39 -5.93
CA ASN A 16 -10.65 -0.08 -6.43
C ASN A 16 -9.67 0.60 -5.45
N PRO A 17 -8.49 0.01 -5.25
CA PRO A 17 -7.51 0.47 -4.28
C PRO A 17 -7.06 1.90 -4.58
N ILE A 18 -6.71 2.64 -3.52
CA ILE A 18 -6.34 4.05 -3.64
C ILE A 18 -4.88 4.14 -4.05
N LYS A 19 -4.61 4.72 -5.23
CA LYS A 19 -3.26 5.08 -5.65
C LYS A 19 -2.79 6.26 -4.79
N VAL A 20 -1.69 6.08 -4.07
CA VAL A 20 -1.15 7.07 -3.13
C VAL A 20 0.13 7.73 -3.65
N ALA A 21 0.83 7.07 -4.59
CA ALA A 21 2.02 7.64 -5.22
C ALA A 21 2.29 6.97 -6.59
N GLU A 22 3.20 7.59 -7.34
CA GLU A 22 3.84 7.04 -8.53
C GLU A 22 5.36 7.12 -8.35
N LEU A 23 6.06 6.03 -8.66
CA LEU A 23 7.52 6.00 -8.66
C LEU A 23 8.06 6.60 -9.97
N ALA A 24 9.19 7.28 -9.88
CA ALA A 24 9.88 7.79 -11.07
C ALA A 24 10.36 6.63 -11.97
N ASP A 25 10.55 6.93 -13.26
CA ASP A 25 11.05 5.96 -14.23
C ASP A 25 12.35 5.29 -13.76
N GLY A 26 12.42 3.96 -13.94
CA GLY A 26 13.54 3.14 -13.46
C GLY A 26 13.53 2.86 -11.95
N CYS A 27 12.56 3.37 -11.19
CA CYS A 27 12.40 3.09 -9.76
C CYS A 27 11.38 1.99 -9.44
N ALA A 28 10.63 1.52 -10.44
CA ALA A 28 9.65 0.46 -10.27
C ALA A 28 10.32 -0.91 -10.03
N PRO A 29 9.71 -1.78 -9.21
CA PRO A 29 10.19 -3.14 -9.05
C PRO A 29 9.93 -3.97 -10.31
N ARG A 30 10.76 -5.00 -10.55
CA ARG A 30 10.56 -5.95 -11.68
C ARG A 30 9.39 -6.90 -11.49
N VAL A 31 8.97 -7.10 -10.25
CA VAL A 31 7.82 -7.93 -9.87
C VAL A 31 6.96 -7.15 -8.89
N ARG A 32 5.65 -7.39 -8.89
CA ARG A 32 4.74 -6.76 -7.94
C ARG A 32 5.20 -7.05 -6.50
N VAL A 33 5.29 -5.99 -5.69
CA VAL A 33 5.65 -6.09 -4.27
C VAL A 33 4.41 -5.83 -3.43
N MET A 34 4.20 -6.66 -2.41
CA MET A 34 3.12 -6.49 -1.45
C MET A 34 3.67 -6.60 -0.03
N ALA A 35 3.26 -5.70 0.84
CA ALA A 35 3.61 -5.73 2.26
C ALA A 35 2.37 -5.49 3.10
N LEU A 36 2.15 -6.33 4.10
CA LEU A 36 1.03 -6.19 5.02
C LEU A 36 1.39 -5.25 6.17
N PHE A 37 0.43 -4.46 6.63
CA PHE A 37 0.57 -3.61 7.80
C PHE A 37 -0.71 -3.60 8.62
N GLY A 38 -0.56 -3.75 9.93
CA GLY A 38 -1.66 -3.64 10.88
C GLY A 38 -2.79 -4.65 10.67
N VAL A 39 -3.65 -4.73 11.68
CA VAL A 39 -4.92 -5.43 11.62
C VAL A 39 -5.98 -4.51 12.21
N ASN A 40 -7.13 -4.40 11.55
CA ASN A 40 -8.28 -3.67 12.04
C ASN A 40 -9.52 -4.56 11.89
N ASP A 41 -10.02 -5.07 13.01
CA ASP A 41 -11.03 -6.13 13.06
C ASP A 41 -10.61 -7.35 12.20
N GLN A 42 -11.33 -7.66 11.13
CA GLN A 42 -11.03 -8.77 10.22
C GLN A 42 -10.12 -8.38 9.04
N ALA A 43 -9.74 -7.10 8.94
CA ALA A 43 -9.00 -6.58 7.80
C ALA A 43 -7.50 -6.46 8.06
N TRP A 44 -6.71 -6.75 7.02
CA TRP A 44 -5.26 -6.56 7.03
C TRP A 44 -4.90 -5.46 6.04
N GLY A 45 -4.20 -4.43 6.49
CA GLY A 45 -3.72 -3.36 5.62
C GLY A 45 -2.65 -3.89 4.68
N MET A 46 -2.57 -3.34 3.46
CA MET A 46 -1.60 -3.75 2.46
C MET A 46 -1.11 -2.55 1.65
N VAL A 47 0.20 -2.46 1.51
CA VAL A 47 0.87 -1.65 0.48
C VAL A 47 1.13 -2.55 -0.72
N ARG A 48 0.77 -2.08 -1.91
CA ARG A 48 1.11 -2.74 -3.17
C ARG A 48 1.90 -1.78 -4.05
N VAL A 49 3.04 -2.24 -4.55
CA VAL A 49 3.84 -1.53 -5.56
C VAL A 49 3.80 -2.35 -6.83
N ASP A 50 3.21 -1.79 -7.87
CA ASP A 50 3.10 -2.42 -9.19
C ASP A 50 4.34 -2.15 -10.04
N THR A 51 4.54 -2.96 -11.07
CA THR A 51 5.73 -2.92 -11.95
C THR A 51 5.75 -1.71 -12.89
N ASP A 52 4.63 -0.99 -12.98
CA ASP A 52 4.54 0.31 -13.66
C ASP A 52 4.96 1.47 -12.75
N GLY A 53 5.29 1.21 -11.48
CA GLY A 53 5.62 2.24 -10.50
C GLY A 53 4.42 2.73 -9.69
N SER A 54 3.20 2.25 -9.95
CA SER A 54 2.02 2.64 -9.18
C SER A 54 2.09 2.09 -7.75
N VAL A 55 1.90 2.97 -6.76
CA VAL A 55 1.85 2.61 -5.34
C VAL A 55 0.44 2.75 -4.81
N PHE A 56 -0.09 1.67 -4.23
CA PHE A 56 -1.45 1.60 -3.70
C PHE A 56 -1.45 1.33 -2.20
N LEU A 57 -2.42 1.95 -1.53
CA LEU A 57 -2.81 1.62 -0.16
C LEU A 57 -4.19 0.96 -0.18
N MET A 58 -4.28 -0.24 0.38
CA MET A 58 -5.50 -1.04 0.39
C MET A 58 -5.59 -1.92 1.65
N HIS A 59 -6.62 -2.75 1.72
CA HIS A 59 -6.73 -3.81 2.73
C HIS A 59 -7.28 -5.09 2.10
N MET A 60 -7.20 -6.19 2.84
CA MET A 60 -7.74 -7.50 2.45
C MET A 60 -8.83 -7.98 3.42
N TYR A 61 -9.54 -9.02 3.01
CA TYR A 61 -10.51 -9.83 3.78
C TYR A 61 -11.87 -9.21 4.09
N VAL A 62 -12.01 -7.89 4.04
CA VAL A 62 -13.30 -7.19 4.11
C VAL A 62 -13.51 -6.32 2.88
N GLN A 63 -14.75 -5.94 2.58
CA GLN A 63 -15.06 -5.08 1.43
C GLN A 63 -15.35 -3.63 1.81
N ASP A 64 -15.74 -3.38 3.05
CA ASP A 64 -16.05 -2.03 3.54
C ASP A 64 -14.81 -1.14 3.53
N GLU A 65 -15.01 0.16 3.36
CA GLU A 65 -13.91 1.12 3.48
C GLU A 65 -13.39 1.18 4.93
N ILE A 66 -12.07 1.26 5.09
CA ILE A 66 -11.44 1.39 6.40
C ILE A 66 -10.61 2.67 6.45
N VAL A 67 -10.83 3.44 7.52
CA VAL A 67 -9.99 4.58 7.91
C VAL A 67 -9.02 4.15 9.01
N TRP A 68 -7.74 4.11 8.68
CA TRP A 68 -6.66 3.81 9.63
C TRP A 68 -6.27 5.08 10.39
N SER A 69 -6.18 5.01 11.72
CA SER A 69 -5.81 6.17 12.55
C SER A 69 -4.41 6.70 12.20
N LYS A 70 -3.43 5.79 12.05
CA LYS A 70 -2.08 6.05 11.55
C LYS A 70 -1.62 4.88 10.69
N VAL A 71 -0.99 5.19 9.55
CA VAL A 71 -0.21 4.26 8.73
C VAL A 71 1.24 4.74 8.75
N ASP A 72 2.17 3.81 8.96
CA ASP A 72 3.60 4.07 9.01
C ASP A 72 4.32 2.78 8.61
N VAL A 73 4.71 2.67 7.34
CA VAL A 73 5.20 1.43 6.74
C VAL A 73 6.30 1.71 5.73
N SER A 74 7.34 0.89 5.77
CA SER A 74 8.44 0.93 4.80
C SER A 74 8.55 -0.40 4.08
N VAL A 75 8.79 -0.34 2.77
CA VAL A 75 8.97 -1.52 1.93
C VAL A 75 10.24 -1.36 1.12
N THR A 76 11.11 -2.37 1.17
CA THR A 76 12.35 -2.42 0.39
C THR A 76 12.26 -3.52 -0.66
N PHE A 77 12.64 -3.19 -1.90
CA PHE A 77 12.60 -4.11 -3.03
C PHE A 77 13.72 -3.83 -4.04
N ALA A 78 14.01 -4.81 -4.89
CA ALA A 78 14.92 -4.64 -6.02
C ALA A 78 14.18 -3.99 -7.21
N ALA A 79 14.81 -2.99 -7.83
CA ALA A 79 14.41 -2.41 -9.11
C ALA A 79 15.10 -3.15 -10.27
#